data_AF-A0A2A8HU55-F1
#
_entry.id   AF-A0A2A8HU55-F1
#
_cell.length_a   1.000
_cell.length_b   1.000
_cell.length_c   1.000
_cell.angle_alpha   90.00
_cell.angle_beta   90.00
_cell.angle_gamma   90.00
#
_symmetry.space_group_name_H-M   'P 1'
#
loop_
_entity.id
_entity.type
_entity.pdbx_description
1 polymer ?
#
loop_
_entity_poly.entity_id
_entity_poly.type
_entity_poly.pdbx_seq_one_letter_code
_entity_poly.pdbx_strand_id
1 'polypeptide(L)'
;MKITPFYAVLLLLLAVAAGSLGAIATNRWLAQEDASRGMHDFVHKELRLTSAQEVRLDALERDFAVERRKLDLALRSANAGLAQAMSEEHRYGPKVGAAIDQVHTRMGDLQKATIRHVFDMRGLLEANQQAAFDREVNKALTSDPKS
;
A
#
# COMPACT_ATOMS: atom_id res chain seq x y z
N MET A 1 -13.07 32.55 -22.11
CA MET A 1 -11.86 31.88 -22.64
C MET A 1 -12.31 30.70 -23.48
N LYS A 2 -12.03 30.70 -24.80
CA LYS A 2 -12.35 29.56 -25.67
C LYS A 2 -11.31 28.48 -25.39
N ILE A 3 -11.71 27.37 -24.78
CA ILE A 3 -10.83 26.19 -24.63
C ILE A 3 -10.55 25.71 -26.05
N THR A 4 -9.38 26.03 -26.59
CA THR A 4 -8.96 25.51 -27.89
C THR A 4 -8.85 23.99 -27.80
N PRO A 5 -9.20 23.24 -28.86
CA PRO A 5 -9.26 21.77 -28.85
C PRO A 5 -7.93 21.12 -28.39
N PHE A 6 -6.81 21.83 -28.55
CA PHE A 6 -5.50 21.45 -28.05
C PHE A 6 -5.43 21.32 -26.50
N TYR A 7 -6.06 22.24 -25.75
CA TYR A 7 -6.09 22.15 -24.27
C TYR A 7 -6.98 21.02 -23.77
N ALA A 8 -8.07 20.71 -24.49
CA ALA A 8 -8.91 19.57 -24.17
C ALA A 8 -8.15 18.25 -24.35
N VAL A 9 -7.36 18.13 -25.43
CA VAL A 9 -6.50 16.96 -25.67
C VAL A 9 -5.38 16.88 -24.63
N LEU A 10 -4.76 18.00 -24.26
CA LEU A 10 -3.72 18.02 -23.23
C LEU A 10 -4.25 17.63 -21.84
N LEU A 11 -5.43 18.12 -21.45
CA LEU A 11 -6.10 17.75 -20.21
C LEU A 11 -6.51 16.28 -20.20
N LEU A 12 -7.00 15.75 -21.33
CA LEU A 12 -7.31 14.34 -21.49
C LEU A 12 -6.06 13.46 -21.36
N LEU A 13 -4.95 13.85 -22.00
CA LEU A 13 -3.66 13.15 -21.89
C LEU A 13 -3.10 13.21 -20.47
N LEU A 14 -3.22 14.34 -19.77
CA LEU A 14 -2.84 14.48 -18.37
C LEU A 14 -3.73 13.65 -17.44
N ALA A 15 -5.03 13.55 -17.70
CA ALA A 15 -5.94 12.69 -16.95
C ALA A 15 -5.65 11.20 -17.17
N VAL A 16 -5.31 10.79 -18.40
CA VAL A 16 -4.87 9.43 -18.71
C VAL A 16 -3.49 9.13 -18.11
N ALA A 17 -2.56 10.09 -18.12
CA ALA A 17 -1.23 9.96 -17.49
C ALA A 17 -1.30 9.90 -15.96
N ALA A 18 -2.13 10.73 -15.33
CA ALA A 18 -2.41 10.67 -13.89
C ALA A 18 -3.16 9.39 -13.52
N GLY A 19 -4.09 8.94 -14.37
CA GLY A 19 -4.79 7.67 -14.25
C GLY A 19 -3.88 6.45 -14.45
N SER A 20 -2.80 6.56 -15.23
CA SER A 20 -1.86 5.46 -15.47
C SER A 20 -0.69 5.44 -14.48
N LEU A 21 -0.22 6.57 -13.96
CA LEU A 21 0.63 6.60 -12.77
C LEU A 21 -0.14 6.13 -11.52
N GLY A 22 -1.41 6.55 -11.43
CA GLY A 22 -2.40 5.98 -10.52
C GLY A 22 -2.51 4.48 -10.75
N ALA A 23 -2.79 3.98 -11.94
CA ALA A 23 -2.99 2.56 -12.23
C ALA A 23 -1.73 1.71 -12.06
N ILE A 24 -0.52 2.22 -12.31
CA ILE A 24 0.73 1.47 -12.10
C ILE A 24 1.05 1.37 -10.59
N ALA A 25 0.80 2.44 -9.82
CA ALA A 25 0.86 2.40 -8.37
C ALA A 25 -0.26 1.53 -7.78
N THR A 26 -1.48 1.63 -8.34
CA THR A 26 -2.69 0.92 -7.90
C THR A 26 -2.58 -0.57 -8.23
N ASN A 27 -2.05 -0.97 -9.38
CA ASN A 27 -1.92 -2.38 -9.75
C ASN A 27 -0.81 -3.09 -8.95
N ARG A 28 0.27 -2.38 -8.59
CA ARG A 28 1.29 -2.90 -7.65
C ARG A 28 0.82 -2.91 -6.20
N TRP A 29 -0.02 -1.95 -5.81
CA TRP A 29 -0.61 -1.87 -4.48
C TRP A 29 -1.75 -2.87 -4.29
N LEU A 30 -2.62 -3.07 -5.27
CA LEU A 30 -3.62 -4.14 -5.26
C LEU A 30 -2.95 -5.50 -5.22
N ALA A 31 -1.85 -5.71 -5.97
CA ALA A 31 -1.08 -6.95 -5.84
C ALA A 31 -0.50 -7.14 -4.42
N GLN A 32 -0.16 -6.05 -3.72
CA GLN A 32 0.27 -6.09 -2.32
C GLN A 32 -0.92 -6.30 -1.36
N GLU A 33 -2.11 -5.80 -1.67
CA GLU A 33 -3.35 -6.12 -0.95
C GLU A 33 -3.78 -7.57 -1.16
N ASP A 34 -3.64 -8.12 -2.36
CA ASP A 34 -3.92 -9.52 -2.67
C ASP A 34 -2.90 -10.44 -2.00
N ALA A 35 -1.61 -10.09 -1.99
CA ALA A 35 -0.59 -10.80 -1.23
C ALA A 35 -0.82 -10.72 0.29
N SER A 36 -1.20 -9.54 0.80
CA SER A 36 -1.57 -9.36 2.21
C SER A 36 -2.84 -10.14 2.57
N ARG A 37 -3.80 -10.25 1.65
CA ARG A 37 -5.04 -11.02 1.83
C ARG A 37 -4.76 -12.52 1.77
N GLY A 38 -3.87 -12.97 0.89
CA GLY A 38 -3.38 -14.35 0.84
C GLY A 38 -2.62 -14.74 2.11
N MET A 39 -1.78 -13.85 2.63
CA MET A 39 -1.06 -14.04 3.90
C MET A 39 -2.03 -14.13 5.09
N HIS A 40 -2.99 -13.21 5.17
CA HIS A 40 -3.98 -13.22 6.24
C HIS A 40 -4.86 -14.49 6.17
N ASP A 41 -5.26 -14.90 4.97
CA ASP A 41 -6.00 -16.16 4.77
C ASP A 41 -5.17 -17.39 5.17
N PHE A 42 -3.87 -17.42 4.87
CA PHE A 42 -2.97 -18.49 5.33
C PHE A 42 -2.89 -18.55 6.86
N VAL A 43 -2.75 -17.39 7.52
CA VAL A 43 -2.69 -17.31 8.99
C VAL A 43 -3.97 -17.80 9.65
N HIS A 44 -5.14 -17.48 9.10
CA HIS A 44 -6.42 -17.87 9.69
C HIS A 44 -6.90 -19.27 9.29
N LYS A 45 -6.55 -19.76 8.10
CA LYS A 45 -7.10 -21.02 7.55
C LYS A 45 -6.11 -22.17 7.54
N GLU A 46 -4.82 -21.91 7.36
CA GLU A 46 -3.80 -22.96 7.23
C GLU A 46 -2.97 -23.13 8.50
N LEU A 47 -2.73 -22.05 9.25
CA LEU A 47 -2.17 -22.14 10.58
C LEU A 47 -3.26 -22.54 11.58
N ARG A 48 -3.10 -23.73 12.18
CA ARG A 48 -3.94 -24.18 13.30
C ARG A 48 -3.60 -23.37 14.54
N LEU A 49 -4.21 -22.19 14.67
CA LEU A 49 -4.06 -21.34 15.84
C LEU A 49 -4.82 -21.92 17.03
N THR A 50 -4.27 -21.72 18.23
CA THR A 50 -5.02 -21.96 19.46
C THR A 50 -5.99 -20.81 19.71
N SER A 51 -7.06 -21.03 20.47
CA SER A 51 -8.01 -19.95 20.81
C SER A 51 -7.34 -18.77 21.53
N ALA A 52 -6.28 -19.02 22.29
CA ALA A 52 -5.49 -17.95 22.91
C ALA A 52 -4.67 -17.14 21.88
N GLN A 53 -4.18 -17.79 20.81
CA GLN A 53 -3.50 -17.10 19.71
C GLN A 53 -4.49 -16.29 18.86
N GLU A 54 -5.67 -16.83 18.57
CA GLU A 54 -6.74 -16.12 17.84
C GLU A 54 -7.13 -14.82 18.55
N VAL A 55 -7.37 -14.86 19.86
CA VAL A 55 -7.72 -13.64 20.64
C VAL A 55 -6.61 -12.59 20.58
N ARG A 56 -5.34 -13.01 20.63
CA ARG A 56 -4.19 -12.10 20.51
C ARG A 56 -4.04 -11.54 19.10
N LEU A 57 -4.26 -12.38 18.09
CA LEU A 57 -4.22 -11.97 16.69
C LEU A 57 -5.34 -10.97 16.38
N ASP A 58 -6.56 -11.21 16.85
CA ASP A 58 -7.68 -10.28 16.67
C ASP A 58 -7.42 -8.91 17.31
N ALA A 59 -6.76 -8.88 18.47
CA ALA A 59 -6.33 -7.63 19.09
C ALA A 59 -5.28 -6.92 18.21
N LEU A 60 -4.26 -7.65 17.76
CA LEU A 60 -3.23 -7.12 16.87
C LEU A 60 -3.81 -6.56 15.56
N GLU A 61 -4.75 -7.26 14.93
CA GLU A 61 -5.40 -6.83 13.69
C GLU A 61 -6.25 -5.57 13.88
N ARG A 62 -6.96 -5.44 15.01
CA ARG A 62 -7.71 -4.20 15.32
C ARG A 62 -6.78 -3.00 15.45
N ASP A 63 -5.65 -3.18 16.15
CA ASP A 63 -4.68 -2.10 16.36
C ASP A 63 -4.01 -1.71 15.04
N PHE A 64 -3.61 -2.69 14.23
CA PHE A 64 -3.03 -2.45 12.91
C PHE A 64 -4.03 -1.78 11.95
N ALA A 65 -5.32 -2.14 12.00
CA ALA A 65 -6.35 -1.50 11.19
C ALA A 65 -6.49 0.01 11.50
N VAL A 66 -6.28 0.42 12.75
CA VAL A 66 -6.27 1.84 13.14
C VAL A 66 -5.02 2.53 12.59
N GLU A 67 -3.83 1.93 12.75
CA GLU A 67 -2.58 2.49 12.22
C GLU A 67 -2.63 2.62 10.69
N ARG A 68 -3.06 1.56 9.99
CA ARG A 68 -3.20 1.56 8.53
C ARG A 68 -4.12 2.67 8.04
N ARG A 69 -5.29 2.86 8.67
CA ARG A 69 -6.21 3.95 8.31
C ARG A 69 -5.55 5.32 8.46
N LYS A 70 -4.76 5.54 9.51
CA LYS A 70 -4.03 6.80 9.71
C LYS A 70 -2.99 7.03 8.61
N LEU A 71 -2.24 6.00 8.24
CA LEU A 71 -1.23 6.06 7.18
C LEU A 71 -1.85 6.27 5.80
N ASP A 72 -2.96 5.59 5.50
CA ASP A 72 -3.72 5.78 4.26
C ASP A 72 -4.26 7.21 4.12
N LEU A 73 -4.78 7.79 5.20
CA LEU A 73 -5.21 9.20 5.22
C LEU A 73 -4.03 10.15 4.97
N ALA A 74 -2.86 9.87 5.58
CA ALA A 74 -1.65 10.68 5.36
C ALA A 74 -1.18 10.61 3.90
N LEU A 75 -1.22 9.43 3.26
CA LEU A 75 -0.90 9.29 1.85
C LEU A 75 -1.90 10.02 0.95
N ARG A 76 -3.20 9.90 1.22
CA ARG A 76 -4.24 10.65 0.50
C ARG A 76 -4.03 12.16 0.60
N SER A 77 -3.67 12.65 1.78
CA SER A 77 -3.33 14.05 1.99
C SER A 77 -2.09 14.48 1.18
N ALA A 78 -1.05 13.64 1.12
CA ALA A 78 0.13 13.93 0.31
C ALA A 78 -0.19 13.98 -1.20
N ASN A 79 -1.04 13.07 -1.69
CA ASN A 79 -1.52 13.09 -3.07
C ASN A 79 -2.32 14.35 -3.40
N ALA A 80 -3.15 14.84 -2.47
CA ALA A 80 -3.85 16.11 -2.63
C ALA A 80 -2.86 17.30 -2.73
N GLY A 81 -1.79 17.27 -1.92
CA GLY A 81 -0.69 18.25 -2.00
C GLY A 81 0.03 18.22 -3.35
N LEU A 82 0.29 17.03 -3.91
CA LEU A 82 0.87 16.88 -5.25
C LEU A 82 -0.06 17.47 -6.33
N ALA A 83 -1.35 17.16 -6.28
CA ALA A 83 -2.32 17.73 -7.22
C ALA A 83 -2.34 19.27 -7.18
N GLN A 84 -2.28 19.85 -5.98
CA GLN A 84 -2.16 21.29 -5.81
C GLN A 84 -0.87 21.84 -6.41
N ALA A 85 0.29 21.22 -6.12
CA ALA A 85 1.58 21.66 -6.65
C ALA A 85 1.61 21.63 -8.20
N MET A 86 1.03 20.59 -8.80
CA MET A 86 0.89 20.49 -10.26
C MET A 86 -0.01 21.61 -10.83
N SER A 87 -1.11 21.93 -10.15
CA SER A 87 -2.01 23.02 -10.53
C SER A 87 -1.39 24.41 -10.35
N GLU A 88 -0.38 24.56 -9.50
CA GLU A 88 0.33 25.83 -9.33
C GLU A 88 1.45 25.98 -10.37
N GLU A 89 2.27 24.95 -10.57
CA GLU A 89 3.49 25.07 -11.38
C GLU A 89 3.28 24.74 -12.86
N HIS A 90 2.31 23.88 -13.21
CA HIS A 90 2.03 23.41 -14.58
C HIS A 90 3.26 22.82 -15.32
N ARG A 91 4.32 22.52 -14.58
CA ARG A 91 5.58 21.93 -15.03
C ARG A 91 6.18 21.15 -13.87
N TYR A 92 7.18 20.33 -14.15
CA TYR A 92 8.01 19.74 -13.12
C TYR A 92 8.91 20.81 -12.49
N GLY A 93 8.40 21.49 -11.46
CA GLY A 93 9.10 22.52 -10.71
C GLY A 93 9.43 22.06 -9.28
N PRO A 94 10.02 22.94 -8.48
CA PRO A 94 10.46 22.60 -7.12
C PRO A 94 9.31 22.15 -6.20
N LYS A 95 8.09 22.71 -6.35
CA LYS A 95 6.94 22.26 -5.52
C LYS A 95 6.46 20.88 -5.92
N VAL A 96 6.39 20.58 -7.22
CA VAL A 96 6.01 19.25 -7.70
C VAL A 96 7.02 18.19 -7.24
N GLY A 97 8.32 18.48 -7.36
CA GLY A 97 9.38 17.59 -6.86
C GLY A 97 9.26 17.30 -5.36
N ALA A 98 9.11 18.36 -4.54
CA ALA A 98 8.95 18.20 -3.09
C ALA A 98 7.67 17.43 -2.72
N ALA A 99 6.56 17.63 -3.44
CA ALA A 99 5.32 16.91 -3.19
C ALA A 99 5.44 15.41 -3.55
N ILE A 100 6.19 15.06 -4.60
CA ILE A 100 6.50 13.67 -4.94
C ILE A 100 7.30 13.00 -3.82
N ASP A 101 8.32 13.67 -3.29
CA ASP A 101 9.13 13.13 -2.19
C ASP A 101 8.27 12.90 -0.92
N GLN A 102 7.30 13.78 -0.66
CA GLN A 102 6.34 13.56 0.43
C GLN A 102 5.45 12.33 0.17
N VAL A 103 4.95 12.15 -1.06
CA VAL A 103 4.16 10.96 -1.42
C VAL A 103 4.99 9.69 -1.23
N HIS A 104 6.24 9.67 -1.69
CA HIS A 104 7.15 8.53 -1.49
C HIS A 104 7.40 8.24 0.00
N THR A 105 7.57 9.28 0.80
CA THR A 105 7.75 9.14 2.25
C THR A 105 6.52 8.47 2.88
N ARG A 106 5.31 8.93 2.56
CA ARG A 106 4.06 8.35 3.10
C ARG A 106 3.80 6.93 2.62
N MET A 107 4.12 6.64 1.37
CA MET A 107 4.07 5.29 0.83
C MET A 107 5.04 4.36 1.57
N GLY A 108 6.26 4.83 1.83
CA GLY A 108 7.26 4.10 2.59
C GLY A 108 6.85 3.86 4.05
N ASP A 109 6.21 4.84 4.69
CA ASP A 109 5.67 4.69 6.05
C ASP A 109 4.65 3.54 6.12
N LEU A 110 3.73 3.45 5.13
CA LEU A 110 2.77 2.35 5.06
C LEU A 110 3.45 1.01 4.81
N GLN A 111 4.39 0.93 3.87
CA GLN A 111 5.12 -0.32 3.60
C GLN A 111 5.85 -0.84 4.85
N LYS A 112 6.53 0.05 5.59
CA LYS A 112 7.21 -0.31 6.84
C LYS A 112 6.22 -0.81 7.90
N ALA A 113 5.07 -0.16 8.05
CA ALA A 113 4.05 -0.59 8.99
C ALA A 113 3.51 -1.98 8.64
N THR A 114 3.25 -2.27 7.36
CA THR A 114 2.81 -3.60 6.92
C THR A 114 3.87 -4.68 7.18
N ILE A 115 5.15 -4.40 6.91
CA ILE A 115 6.24 -5.36 7.21
C ILE A 115 6.34 -5.60 8.72
N ARG A 116 6.23 -4.55 9.53
CA ARG A 116 6.22 -4.69 11.00
C ARG A 116 5.04 -5.56 11.46
N HIS A 117 3.84 -5.33 10.93
CA HIS A 117 2.66 -6.16 11.22
C HIS A 117 2.88 -7.65 10.89
N VAL A 118 3.54 -7.95 9.77
CA VAL A 118 3.94 -9.33 9.44
C VAL A 118 4.83 -9.96 10.50
N PHE A 119 5.81 -9.22 11.04
CA PHE A 119 6.65 -9.71 12.13
C PHE A 119 5.89 -9.81 13.47
N ASP A 120 4.97 -8.89 13.75
CA ASP A 120 4.15 -8.93 14.96
C ASP A 120 3.24 -10.17 14.96
N MET A 121 2.63 -10.50 13.81
CA MET A 121 1.87 -11.75 13.63
C MET A 121 2.75 -12.98 13.87
N ARG A 122 3.97 -12.99 13.29
CA ARG A 122 4.94 -14.08 13.50
C ARG A 122 5.28 -14.25 15.00
N GLY A 123 5.34 -13.16 15.76
CA GLY A 123 5.63 -13.16 17.20
C GLY A 123 4.58 -13.87 18.06
N LEU A 124 3.37 -14.08 17.54
CA LEU A 124 2.30 -14.80 18.25
C LEU A 124 2.35 -16.33 18.07
N LEU A 125 3.19 -16.81 17.15
CA LEU A 125 3.25 -18.20 16.70
C LEU A 125 4.30 -19.02 17.45
N GLU A 126 4.02 -20.31 17.63
CA GLU A 126 4.97 -21.31 18.14
C GLU A 126 5.98 -21.71 17.06
N ALA A 127 7.10 -22.34 17.44
CA ALA A 127 8.23 -22.59 16.54
C ALA A 127 7.85 -23.32 15.22
N ASN A 128 6.96 -24.30 15.27
CA ASN A 128 6.49 -25.02 14.08
C ASN A 128 5.60 -24.15 13.17
N GLN A 129 4.75 -23.31 13.77
CA GLN A 129 3.90 -22.36 13.07
C GLN A 129 4.73 -21.25 12.42
N GLN A 130 5.74 -20.73 13.13
CA GLN A 130 6.69 -19.75 12.59
C GLN A 130 7.40 -20.29 11.35
N ALA A 131 7.88 -21.53 11.38
CA ALA A 131 8.53 -22.14 10.21
C ALA A 131 7.60 -22.25 9.00
N ALA A 132 6.29 -22.50 9.22
CA ALA A 132 5.31 -22.51 8.15
C ALA A 132 5.02 -21.10 7.62
N PHE A 133 4.85 -20.14 8.53
CA PHE A 133 4.67 -18.73 8.23
C PHE A 133 5.83 -18.15 7.41
N ASP A 134 7.08 -18.40 7.82
CA ASP A 134 8.28 -17.89 7.15
C ASP A 134 8.39 -18.41 5.71
N ARG A 135 7.97 -19.67 5.45
CA ARG A 135 7.92 -20.22 4.09
C ARG A 135 6.88 -19.50 3.23
N GLU A 136 5.69 -19.24 3.78
CA GLU A 136 4.64 -18.56 3.02
C GLU A 136 4.99 -17.09 2.77
N VAL A 137 5.61 -16.40 3.74
CA VAL A 137 6.12 -15.04 3.55
C VAL A 137 7.17 -15.02 2.43
N ASN A 138 8.12 -15.95 2.46
CA ASN A 138 9.13 -16.05 1.42
C ASN A 138 8.50 -16.30 0.05
N LYS A 139 7.54 -17.22 -0.04
CA LYS A 139 6.79 -17.49 -1.28
C LYS A 139 6.06 -16.24 -1.76
N ALA A 140 5.33 -15.54 -0.90
CA ALA A 140 4.60 -14.32 -1.26
C ALA A 140 5.54 -13.21 -1.77
N LEU A 141 6.76 -13.12 -1.24
CA LEU A 141 7.76 -12.12 -1.65
C LEU A 141 8.57 -12.50 -2.89
N THR A 142 8.62 -13.79 -3.24
CA THR A 142 9.47 -14.31 -4.33
C THR A 142 8.68 -14.91 -5.51
N SER A 143 7.37 -15.11 -5.36
CA SER A 143 6.52 -15.62 -6.43
C SER A 143 6.35 -14.56 -7.51
N ASP A 144 6.53 -14.97 -8.77
CA ASP A 144 6.28 -14.10 -9.91
C ASP A 144 4.78 -13.71 -9.95
N PRO A 145 4.43 -12.44 -10.24
CA PRO A 145 3.05 -11.97 -10.27
C PRO A 145 2.18 -12.57 -11.40
N LYS A 146 2.63 -13.63 -12.05
CA LYS A 146 1.94 -14.35 -13.11
C LYS A 146 2.12 -15.87 -12.95
N SER A 147 1.21 -16.51 -12.23
CA SER A 147 0.77 -17.88 -12.51
C SER A 147 -0.71 -17.98 -12.27
#